data_AF-A0A2J0LCB2-F1
#
_entry.id   AF-A0A2J0LCB2-F1
#
_cell.length_a   1.000
_cell.length_b   1.000
_cell.length_c   1.000
_cell.angle_alpha   90.00
_cell.angle_beta   90.00
_cell.angle_gamma   90.00
#
_symmetry.space_group_name_H-M   'P 1'
#
loop_
_entity.id
_entity.type
_entity.pdbx_description
1 polymer ?
#
loop_
_entity_poly.entity_id
_entity_poly.type
_entity_poly.pdbx_seq_one_letter_code
_entity_poly.pdbx_strand_id
1 'polypeptide(L)'
;MIFSAGKKYTFRVSAAFLAFVFSGSVLLPSSVIAGDFSVAAAYPGFISTPVLLKGLTIHPEDPLEFDFIVDSGNTNFSSDEARQESQRLIKYFMTALTVPKDDLWVNLSPQEPDRIVPSA
;
A
#
# COMPACT_ATOMS: atom_id res chain seq x y z
N MET A 1 53.46 -27.44 -4.01
CA MET A 1 52.11 -27.91 -4.40
C MET A 1 51.10 -27.85 -3.22
N ILE A 2 51.16 -26.82 -2.34
CA ILE A 2 50.41 -26.82 -1.06
C ILE A 2 49.34 -25.70 -0.97
N PHE A 3 49.45 -24.63 -1.77
CA PHE A 3 48.53 -23.48 -1.71
C PHE A 3 47.12 -23.69 -2.29
N SER A 4 46.87 -24.80 -3.01
CA SER A 4 45.57 -25.05 -3.65
C SER A 4 44.52 -25.67 -2.69
N ALA A 5 44.97 -26.43 -1.69
CA ALA A 5 44.06 -27.16 -0.79
C ALA A 5 43.30 -26.21 0.15
N GLY A 6 43.97 -25.18 0.67
CA GLY A 6 43.34 -24.18 1.55
C GLY A 6 42.22 -23.39 0.86
N LYS A 7 42.43 -23.00 -0.40
CA LYS A 7 41.42 -22.26 -1.19
C LYS A 7 40.19 -23.10 -1.54
N LYS A 8 40.36 -24.42 -1.72
CA LYS A 8 39.25 -25.36 -1.91
C LYS A 8 38.47 -25.60 -0.62
N TYR A 9 39.16 -25.63 0.52
CA TYR A 9 38.52 -25.79 1.82
C TYR A 9 37.70 -24.54 2.20
N THR A 10 38.28 -23.35 2.04
CA THR A 10 37.54 -22.10 2.28
C THR A 10 36.34 -21.96 1.37
N PHE A 11 36.47 -22.30 0.08
CA PHE A 11 35.34 -22.31 -0.86
C PHE A 11 34.22 -23.27 -0.44
N ARG A 12 34.55 -24.50 0.01
CA ARG A 12 33.55 -25.48 0.46
C ARG A 12 32.82 -25.01 1.72
N VAL A 13 33.53 -24.40 2.66
CA VAL A 13 32.91 -23.85 3.88
C VAL A 13 32.01 -22.67 3.55
N SER A 14 32.45 -21.75 2.69
CA SER A 14 31.62 -20.62 2.24
C SER A 14 30.38 -21.07 1.47
N ALA A 15 30.52 -22.07 0.58
CA ALA A 15 29.39 -22.62 -0.17
C ALA A 15 28.38 -23.34 0.74
N ALA A 16 28.85 -24.10 1.73
CA ALA A 16 27.98 -24.76 2.71
C ALA A 16 27.24 -23.72 3.58
N PHE A 17 27.92 -22.65 4.00
CA PHE A 17 27.30 -21.56 4.75
C PHE A 17 26.22 -20.84 3.93
N LEU A 18 26.49 -20.51 2.66
CA LEU A 18 25.50 -19.91 1.76
C LEU A 18 24.29 -20.82 1.55
N ALA A 19 24.52 -22.12 1.33
CA ALA A 19 23.44 -23.08 1.18
C ALA A 19 22.57 -23.21 2.45
N PHE A 20 23.19 -23.14 3.63
CA PHE A 20 22.49 -23.15 4.91
C PHE A 20 21.63 -21.90 5.12
N VAL A 21 22.18 -20.70 4.88
CA VAL A 21 21.44 -19.44 4.96
C VAL A 21 20.25 -19.43 4.00
N PHE A 22 20.45 -19.89 2.76
CA PHE A 22 19.39 -19.96 1.76
C PHE A 22 18.29 -20.96 2.16
N SER A 23 18.65 -22.14 2.66
CA SER A 23 17.68 -23.14 3.13
C SER A 23 16.87 -22.65 4.33
N GLY A 24 17.50 -21.89 5.23
CA GLY A 24 16.81 -21.24 6.36
C GLY A 24 15.76 -20.22 5.90
N SER A 25 16.03 -19.48 4.82
CA SER A 25 15.06 -18.50 4.27
C SER A 25 13.84 -19.12 3.59
N VAL A 26 13.88 -20.40 3.20
CA VAL A 26 12.75 -21.10 2.58
C VAL A 26 11.81 -21.73 3.62
N LEU A 27 12.35 -22.13 4.78
CA LEU A 27 11.60 -22.84 5.83
C LEU A 27 10.96 -21.89 6.85
N LEU A 28 11.56 -20.71 7.04
CA LEU A 28 10.90 -19.64 7.79
C LEU A 28 9.92 -18.96 6.85
N PRO A 29 8.62 -18.85 7.20
CA PRO A 29 7.72 -18.02 6.42
C PRO A 29 8.35 -16.64 6.37
N SER A 30 8.73 -16.18 5.18
CA SER A 30 9.03 -14.77 5.00
C SER A 30 7.78 -14.06 5.51
N SER A 31 7.89 -13.35 6.62
CA SER A 31 7.00 -12.24 6.86
C SER A 31 7.26 -11.32 5.68
N VAL A 32 6.48 -11.53 4.61
CA VAL A 32 6.22 -10.49 3.65
C VAL A 32 5.60 -9.43 4.54
N ILE A 33 6.43 -8.50 5.00
CA ILE A 33 5.96 -7.18 5.33
C ILE A 33 5.44 -6.74 3.98
N ALA A 34 4.16 -7.03 3.71
CA ALA A 34 3.40 -6.34 2.71
C ALA A 34 3.69 -4.89 3.09
N GLY A 35 4.45 -4.21 2.24
CA GLY A 35 4.84 -2.83 2.44
C GLY A 35 3.56 -2.03 2.35
N ASP A 36 2.78 -2.07 3.42
CA ASP A 36 1.79 -1.08 3.74
C ASP A 36 2.61 0.21 3.73
N PHE A 37 2.27 1.11 2.82
CA PHE A 37 2.92 2.41 2.72
C PHE A 37 2.63 3.17 4.02
N SER A 38 3.40 2.86 5.05
CA SER A 38 3.31 3.44 6.37
C SER A 38 4.13 4.72 6.37
N VAL A 39 3.46 5.83 6.07
CA VAL A 39 3.93 7.20 6.34
C VAL A 39 4.26 7.41 7.85
N ALA A 40 3.92 6.42 8.70
CA ALA A 40 4.09 6.41 10.15
C ALA A 40 5.54 6.56 10.66
N ALA A 41 6.57 6.35 9.84
CA ALA A 41 7.96 6.49 10.30
C ALA A 41 8.41 7.95 10.55
N ALA A 42 7.62 8.95 10.12
CA ALA A 42 8.01 10.37 10.24
C ALA A 42 7.38 11.11 11.45
N TYR A 43 6.38 10.56 12.14
CA TYR A 43 5.67 11.27 13.22
C TYR A 43 5.25 10.33 14.36
N PRO A 44 5.93 10.35 15.53
CA PRO A 44 5.51 9.58 16.70
C PRO A 44 4.27 10.25 17.31
N GLY A 45 3.09 9.85 16.85
CA GLY A 45 1.82 10.40 17.37
C GLY A 45 0.56 9.98 16.60
N PHE A 46 0.68 9.40 15.41
CA PHE A 46 -0.48 9.10 14.57
C PHE A 46 -0.39 7.69 13.96
N ILE A 47 -0.66 6.66 14.76
CA ILE A 47 -1.15 5.40 14.17
C ILE A 47 -2.66 5.57 13.97
N SER A 48 -3.02 6.50 13.08
CA SER A 48 -4.38 6.65 12.59
C SER A 48 -4.42 5.97 11.22
N THR A 49 -5.10 4.84 11.13
CA THR A 49 -5.43 4.24 9.83
C THR A 49 -6.54 5.10 9.24
N PRO A 50 -6.29 5.78 8.11
CA PRO A 50 -7.30 6.63 7.50
C PRO A 50 -8.41 5.78 6.89
N VAL A 51 -9.50 6.44 6.51
CA VAL A 51 -10.54 5.85 5.68
C VAL A 51 -9.96 5.57 4.30
N LEU A 52 -10.17 4.36 3.78
CA LEU A 52 -9.57 3.92 2.53
C LEU A 52 -10.60 3.27 1.62
N LEU A 53 -10.62 3.69 0.36
CA LEU A 53 -11.29 2.93 -0.70
C LEU A 53 -10.43 1.71 -1.03
N LYS A 54 -10.87 0.50 -0.64
CA LYS A 54 -10.10 -0.75 -0.78
C LYS A 54 -10.28 -1.39 -2.16
N GLY A 55 -11.45 -1.24 -2.75
CA GLY A 55 -11.75 -1.90 -4.00
C GLY A 55 -13.13 -1.58 -4.56
N LEU A 56 -13.41 -2.21 -5.69
CA LEU A 56 -14.65 -2.11 -6.45
C LEU A 56 -15.04 -3.51 -6.92
N THR A 57 -16.31 -3.85 -6.79
CA THR A 57 -16.92 -5.01 -7.46
C THR A 57 -17.64 -4.53 -8.71
N ILE A 58 -17.46 -5.27 -9.80
CA ILE A 58 -18.10 -4.99 -11.09
C ILE A 58 -19.10 -6.13 -11.35
N HIS A 59 -20.32 -5.77 -11.74
CA HIS A 59 -21.39 -6.70 -12.06
C HIS A 59 -21.46 -6.89 -13.59
N PRO A 60 -21.07 -8.05 -14.14
CA PRO A 60 -21.04 -8.26 -15.60
C PRO A 60 -22.40 -8.12 -16.29
N GLU A 61 -23.47 -8.43 -15.56
CA GLU A 61 -24.87 -8.32 -15.97
C GLU A 61 -25.39 -6.88 -16.06
N ASP A 62 -24.86 -5.98 -15.22
CA ASP A 62 -25.08 -4.53 -15.32
C ASP A 62 -23.75 -3.79 -15.12
N PRO A 63 -22.99 -3.55 -16.21
CA PRO A 63 -21.65 -2.96 -16.13
C PRO A 63 -21.59 -1.53 -15.57
N LEU A 64 -22.73 -0.86 -15.38
CA LEU A 64 -22.82 0.46 -14.76
C LEU A 64 -23.15 0.38 -13.26
N GLU A 65 -23.44 -0.82 -12.75
CA GLU A 65 -23.60 -1.08 -11.32
C GLU A 65 -22.23 -1.36 -10.69
N PHE A 66 -21.95 -0.65 -9.59
CA PHE A 66 -20.65 -0.62 -8.95
C PHE A 66 -20.81 -0.68 -7.43
N ASP A 67 -20.20 -1.69 -6.79
CA ASP A 67 -20.10 -1.74 -5.33
C ASP A 67 -18.70 -1.36 -4.87
N PHE A 68 -18.60 -0.26 -4.12
CA PHE A 68 -17.35 0.22 -3.56
C PHE A 68 -17.14 -0.32 -2.15
N ILE A 69 -15.95 -0.87 -1.89
CA ILE A 69 -15.55 -1.39 -0.59
C ILE A 69 -14.71 -0.33 0.10
N VAL A 70 -15.20 0.22 1.22
CA VAL A 70 -14.54 1.26 2.00
C VAL A 70 -14.20 0.72 3.39
N ASP A 71 -12.95 0.90 3.80
CA ASP A 71 -12.45 0.62 5.13
C ASP A 71 -12.50 1.92 5.96
N SER A 72 -13.14 1.89 7.12
CA SER A 72 -13.26 3.04 8.02
C SER A 72 -11.97 3.35 8.78
N GLY A 73 -10.98 2.45 8.72
CA GLY A 73 -9.78 2.53 9.52
C GLY A 73 -10.12 2.58 11.01
N ASN A 74 -9.42 3.43 11.76
CA ASN A 74 -9.62 3.61 13.20
C ASN A 74 -10.66 4.71 13.53
N THR A 75 -11.53 5.06 12.57
CA THR A 75 -12.52 6.13 12.74
C THR A 75 -13.88 5.56 13.17
N ASN A 76 -14.49 6.17 14.20
CA ASN A 76 -15.82 5.82 14.67
C ASN A 76 -16.88 6.73 14.04
N PHE A 77 -17.28 6.44 12.81
CA PHE A 77 -18.32 7.22 12.13
C PHE A 77 -19.74 6.82 12.58
N SER A 78 -20.63 7.80 12.62
CA SER A 78 -22.06 7.55 12.48
C SER A 78 -22.40 7.06 11.05
N SER A 79 -23.60 6.50 10.86
CA SER A 79 -24.04 6.04 9.54
C SER A 79 -24.01 7.14 8.47
N ASP A 80 -24.37 8.37 8.85
CA ASP A 80 -24.45 9.51 7.93
C ASP A 80 -23.05 10.02 7.56
N GLU A 81 -22.12 10.07 8.53
CA GLU A 81 -20.73 10.46 8.26
C GLU A 81 -20.02 9.43 7.39
N ALA A 82 -20.20 8.13 7.67
CA ALA A 82 -19.64 7.06 6.85
C ALA A 82 -20.13 7.15 5.41
N ARG A 83 -21.43 7.45 5.21
CA ARG A 83 -22.01 7.64 3.88
C ARG A 83 -21.41 8.85 3.17
N GLN A 84 -21.30 9.99 3.85
CA GLN A 84 -20.73 11.21 3.27
C GLN A 84 -19.26 11.03 2.88
N GLU A 85 -18.45 10.44 3.76
CA GLU A 85 -17.04 10.20 3.48
C GLU A 85 -16.84 9.18 2.36
N SER A 86 -17.63 8.10 2.34
CA SER A 86 -17.61 7.13 1.24
C SER A 86 -17.96 7.79 -0.09
N GLN A 87 -18.99 8.63 -0.13
CA GLN A 87 -19.37 9.37 -1.35
C GLN A 87 -18.26 10.31 -1.82
N ARG A 88 -17.54 10.96 -0.90
CA ARG A 88 -16.39 11.81 -1.24
C ARG A 88 -15.26 11.01 -1.89
N LEU A 89 -14.89 9.87 -1.30
CA LEU A 89 -13.85 8.98 -1.85
C LEU A 89 -14.23 8.43 -3.22
N ILE A 90 -15.50 8.02 -3.39
CA ILE A 90 -16.01 7.55 -4.69
C ILE A 90 -15.93 8.65 -5.74
N LYS A 91 -16.33 9.90 -5.40
CA LYS A 91 -16.21 11.04 -6.32
C LYS A 91 -14.76 11.27 -6.74
N TYR A 92 -13.81 11.23 -5.80
CA TYR A 92 -12.40 11.38 -6.14
C TYR A 92 -11.89 10.26 -7.06
N PHE A 93 -12.28 9.02 -6.79
CA PHE A 93 -11.94 7.89 -7.66
C PHE A 93 -12.50 8.10 -9.08
N MET A 94 -13.78 8.43 -9.21
CA MET A 94 -14.41 8.66 -10.51
C MET A 94 -13.81 9.86 -11.25
N THR A 95 -13.50 10.95 -10.55
CA THR A 95 -12.80 12.11 -11.14
C THR A 95 -11.42 11.70 -11.66
N ALA A 96 -10.66 10.90 -10.91
CA ALA A 96 -9.37 10.42 -11.36
C ALA A 96 -9.43 9.53 -12.62
N LEU A 97 -10.57 8.87 -12.87
CA LEU A 97 -10.78 8.10 -14.10
C LEU A 97 -11.10 8.98 -15.32
N THR A 98 -11.64 10.17 -15.12
CA THR A 98 -12.10 11.06 -16.21
C THR A 98 -11.15 12.22 -16.49
N VAL A 99 -10.22 12.52 -15.57
CA VAL A 99 -9.19 13.55 -15.75
C VAL A 99 -7.99 12.98 -16.50
N PRO A 100 -7.50 13.64 -17.57
CA PRO A 100 -6.26 13.24 -18.25
C PRO A 100 -5.09 13.17 -17.28
N LYS A 101 -4.20 12.19 -17.48
CA LYS A 101 -3.06 11.97 -16.59
C LYS A 101 -2.22 13.23 -16.35
N ASP A 102 -1.98 14.00 -17.41
CA ASP A 102 -1.14 15.20 -17.35
C ASP A 102 -1.80 16.38 -16.62
N ASP A 103 -3.13 16.30 -16.42
CA ASP A 103 -3.93 17.29 -15.68
C ASP A 103 -4.22 16.83 -14.24
N LEU A 104 -3.81 15.63 -13.85
CA LEU A 104 -3.97 15.12 -12.48
C LEU A 104 -2.86 15.68 -11.59
N TRP A 105 -3.25 16.51 -10.64
CA TRP A 105 -2.35 17.06 -9.65
C TRP A 105 -2.93 16.82 -8.25
N VAL A 106 -2.05 16.54 -7.28
CA VAL A 106 -2.45 16.32 -5.88
C VAL A 106 -1.77 17.36 -5.01
N ASN A 107 -2.53 17.94 -4.07
CA ASN A 107 -1.92 18.75 -3.03
C ASN A 107 -1.44 17.84 -1.90
N LEU A 108 -0.13 17.84 -1.66
CA LEU A 108 0.49 17.08 -0.57
C LEU A 108 0.65 17.91 0.71
N SER A 109 0.27 19.20 0.68
CA SER A 109 0.34 20.07 1.85
C SER A 109 -0.92 19.92 2.71
N PRO A 110 -0.80 19.45 3.96
CA PRO A 110 -1.94 19.31 4.88
C PRO A 110 -2.59 20.65 5.25
N GLN A 111 -1.86 21.77 5.13
CA GLN A 111 -2.33 23.09 5.57
C GLN A 111 -3.05 23.89 4.49
N GLU A 112 -3.17 23.37 3.26
CA GLU A 112 -3.75 24.08 2.12
C GLU A 112 -4.96 23.33 1.52
N PRO A 113 -6.02 23.08 2.29
CA PRO A 113 -7.15 22.25 1.85
C PRO A 113 -7.89 22.84 0.64
N ASP A 114 -7.92 24.17 0.49
CA ASP A 114 -8.70 24.87 -0.53
C ASP A 114 -8.11 24.78 -1.94
N ARG A 115 -6.95 24.14 -2.13
CA ARG A 115 -6.31 24.05 -3.44
C ARG A 115 -6.85 22.91 -4.30
N ILE A 116 -7.34 21.80 -3.75
CA ILE A 116 -7.46 20.52 -4.47
C ILE A 116 -8.51 20.51 -5.61
N VAL A 117 -9.65 21.21 -5.49
CA VAL A 117 -10.70 21.28 -6.53
C VAL A 117 -11.46 22.61 -6.41
N PRO A 118 -11.71 23.36 -7.51
CA PRO A 118 -12.59 24.52 -7.47
C PRO A 118 -14.04 24.12 -7.15
N SER A 119 -14.74 24.93 -6.36
CA SER A 119 -16.18 24.78 -6.15
C SER A 119 -16.90 24.86 -7.50
N ALA A 120 -17.66 23.82 -7.85
CA ALA A 120 -18.52 23.79 -9.04
C ALA A 120 -19.71 24.75 -8.90
#